data_AF-A0A4Y2SJD6-F1
#
_entry.id   AF-A0A4Y2SJD6-F1
#
_cell.length_a   1.000
_cell.length_b   1.000
_cell.length_c   1.000
_cell.angle_alpha   90.00
_cell.angle_beta   90.00
_cell.angle_gamma   90.00
#
_symmetry.space_group_name_H-M   'P 1'
#
loop_
_entity.id
_entity.type
_entity.pdbx_description
1 polymer ?
#
loop_
_entity_poly.entity_id
_entity_poly.type
_entity_poly.pdbx_seq_one_letter_code
_entity_poly.pdbx_strand_id
1 'polypeptide(L)'
;MNPRDIHKTAVITQISLLEYVFMTFGLRNAAQTMQRYIDSVIRDIPSCFAYVDDMLIASVDQESHKSDLDLVFSKLSEHVILVNPEKCAYGQSELKFLGFLVSSKGISQLPEKFQFLKDFPLPKTVQDLRRFLATLNFYHRFLKDAAKEQARLHSLVKNKVKKDNTPIAWTEDTRSAFESCKRLIANVTALSFPAADARLSLMTDASDFVVGAVLQQNIESKAEPLGFFSKNLSATEKKYSTFDGDLLSIYLSVKHFRYMLEGREVVIYTDHKPLVFAFTRKHDNSTPCEIRYLELISQFKTDIRYIAGCDNVVADTFSRISQINLLNLNDFSGLAEDQFSEPELQSLMGSGTSLELRPMYFASSEKPLYCDVSTLL
;
A
#
# COMPACT_ATOMS: atom_id res chain seq x y z
N MET A 1 -26.48 8.88 -21.67
CA MET A 1 -27.22 8.08 -20.66
C MET A 1 -28.18 7.14 -21.38
N ASN A 2 -28.46 5.93 -20.88
CA ASN A 2 -29.50 5.10 -21.50
C ASN A 2 -30.86 5.82 -21.36
N PRO A 3 -31.64 6.03 -22.44
CA PRO A 3 -32.92 6.76 -22.37
C PRO A 3 -33.88 6.26 -21.28
N ARG A 4 -33.84 4.96 -20.96
CA ARG A 4 -34.68 4.36 -19.91
C ARG A 4 -34.29 4.77 -18.50
N ASP A 5 -33.08 5.28 -18.30
CA ASP A 5 -32.53 5.62 -16.98
C ASP A 5 -32.37 7.13 -16.76
N ILE A 6 -32.67 7.98 -17.76
CA ILE A 6 -32.51 9.45 -17.67
C ILE A 6 -33.30 10.02 -16.48
N HIS A 7 -34.56 9.62 -16.32
CA HIS A 7 -35.42 10.07 -15.22
C HIS A 7 -34.87 9.77 -13.81
N LYS A 8 -33.94 8.81 -13.68
CA LYS A 8 -33.30 8.47 -12.39
C LYS A 8 -32.23 9.49 -11.98
N THR A 9 -31.82 10.35 -12.90
CA THR A 9 -30.83 11.41 -12.67
C THR A 9 -31.48 12.75 -12.31
N ALA A 10 -32.78 12.75 -12.04
CA ALA A 10 -33.52 13.97 -11.80
C ALA A 10 -33.00 14.73 -10.57
N VAL A 11 -32.74 16.02 -10.74
CA VAL A 11 -32.31 16.95 -9.69
C VAL A 11 -33.36 18.04 -9.55
N ILE A 12 -33.76 18.28 -8.31
CA ILE A 12 -34.67 19.37 -7.96
C ILE A 12 -33.85 20.63 -7.67
N THR A 13 -34.13 21.68 -8.42
CA THR A 13 -33.68 23.04 -8.11
C THR A 13 -34.85 23.83 -7.49
N GLN A 14 -34.58 25.01 -6.93
CA GLN A 14 -35.63 25.86 -6.34
C GLN A 14 -36.75 26.24 -7.32
N ILE A 15 -36.50 26.13 -8.64
CA ILE A 15 -37.41 26.58 -9.70
C ILE A 15 -37.86 25.48 -10.65
N SER A 16 -37.21 24.31 -10.69
CA SER A 16 -37.52 23.27 -11.67
C SER A 16 -36.93 21.90 -11.32
N LEU A 17 -37.50 20.86 -11.93
CA LEU A 17 -36.94 19.51 -12.00
C LEU A 17 -36.16 19.36 -13.32
N LEU A 18 -34.89 19.00 -13.24
CA LEU A 18 -34.01 18.81 -14.39
C LEU A 18 -33.46 17.40 -14.41
N GLU A 19 -33.17 16.86 -15.60
CA GLU A 19 -32.61 15.52 -15.79
C GLU A 19 -31.36 15.57 -16.67
N TYR A 20 -30.43 14.64 -16.47
CA TYR A 20 -29.20 14.56 -17.24
C TYR A 20 -29.32 13.58 -18.40
N VAL A 21 -29.11 14.09 -19.62
CA VAL A 21 -29.08 13.27 -20.86
C VAL A 21 -27.72 12.59 -21.10
N PHE A 22 -26.69 13.03 -20.38
CA PHE A 22 -25.34 12.47 -20.39
C PHE A 22 -24.97 11.86 -19.03
N MET A 23 -23.85 11.13 -18.98
CA MET A 23 -23.36 10.56 -17.74
C MET A 23 -22.73 11.65 -16.87
N THR A 24 -23.17 11.77 -15.63
CA THR A 24 -22.67 12.77 -14.68
C THR A 24 -21.76 12.18 -13.62
N PHE A 25 -21.02 13.06 -12.94
CA PHE A 25 -20.31 12.73 -11.72
C PHE A 25 -21.29 12.36 -10.59
N GLY A 26 -20.83 11.54 -9.64
CA GLY A 26 -21.61 11.12 -8.47
C GLY A 26 -22.40 9.82 -8.65
N LEU A 27 -22.55 9.33 -9.88
CA LEU A 27 -23.15 8.02 -10.12
C LEU A 27 -22.14 6.91 -9.75
N ARG A 28 -22.59 5.96 -8.90
CA ARG A 28 -21.75 4.85 -8.40
C ARG A 28 -20.99 4.08 -9.47
N ASN A 29 -21.59 3.95 -10.66
CA ASN A 29 -21.07 3.14 -11.77
C ASN A 29 -20.50 3.97 -12.94
N ALA A 30 -20.37 5.31 -12.80
CA ALA A 30 -19.93 6.17 -13.89
C ALA A 30 -18.49 5.85 -14.32
N ALA A 31 -17.56 5.73 -13.37
CA ALA A 31 -16.15 5.46 -13.65
C ALA A 31 -15.95 4.12 -14.40
N GLN A 32 -16.67 3.07 -14.00
CA GLN A 32 -16.58 1.75 -14.66
C GLN A 32 -17.18 1.79 -16.07
N THR A 33 -18.23 2.59 -16.27
CA THR A 33 -18.83 2.79 -17.60
C THR A 33 -17.88 3.56 -18.51
N MET A 34 -17.23 4.61 -17.99
CA MET A 34 -16.21 5.38 -18.70
C MET A 34 -14.99 4.52 -19.06
N GLN A 35 -14.44 3.76 -18.10
CA GLN A 35 -13.31 2.87 -18.34
C GLN A 35 -13.62 1.88 -19.46
N ARG A 36 -14.78 1.20 -19.41
CA ARG A 36 -15.18 0.25 -20.46
C ARG A 36 -15.29 0.90 -21.84
N TYR A 37 -15.75 2.14 -21.90
CA TYR A 37 -15.83 2.89 -23.15
C TYR A 37 -14.44 3.23 -23.67
N ILE A 38 -13.56 3.80 -22.85
CA ILE A 38 -12.19 4.11 -23.24
C ILE A 38 -11.43 2.84 -23.66
N ASP A 39 -11.52 1.75 -22.88
CA ASP A 39 -10.92 0.45 -23.22
C ASP A 39 -11.41 -0.08 -24.57
N SER A 40 -12.65 0.22 -24.97
CA SER A 40 -13.17 -0.18 -26.28
C SER A 40 -12.59 0.65 -27.43
N VAL A 41 -12.19 1.90 -27.16
CA VAL A 41 -11.60 2.82 -28.14
C VAL A 41 -10.11 2.53 -28.35
N ILE A 42 -9.38 2.25 -27.26
CA ILE A 42 -7.91 2.08 -27.30
C ILE A 42 -7.46 0.63 -27.33
N ARG A 43 -8.38 -0.35 -27.38
CA ARG A 43 -8.07 -1.79 -27.28
C ARG A 43 -6.95 -2.25 -28.21
N ASP A 44 -6.91 -1.70 -29.40
CA ASP A 44 -6.00 -2.10 -30.48
C ASP A 44 -4.68 -1.31 -30.45
N ILE A 45 -4.45 -0.49 -29.41
CA ILE A 45 -3.26 0.35 -29.25
C ILE A 45 -2.46 -0.11 -28.02
N PRO A 46 -1.49 -1.02 -28.17
CA PRO A 46 -0.74 -1.60 -27.06
C PRO A 46 0.16 -0.58 -26.33
N SER A 47 0.54 0.50 -27.00
CA SER A 47 1.33 1.62 -26.45
C SER A 47 0.51 2.57 -25.57
N CYS A 48 -0.81 2.40 -25.50
CA CYS A 48 -1.72 3.28 -24.77
C CYS A 48 -2.35 2.59 -23.56
N PHE A 49 -2.21 3.21 -22.39
CA PHE A 49 -2.75 2.74 -21.13
C PHE A 49 -3.72 3.78 -20.58
N ALA A 50 -4.98 3.42 -20.39
CA ALA A 50 -5.99 4.34 -19.84
C ALA A 50 -6.48 3.89 -18.47
N TYR A 51 -6.69 4.86 -17.59
CA TYR A 51 -7.38 4.69 -16.32
C TYR A 51 -8.36 5.84 -16.12
N VAL A 52 -9.64 5.53 -16.30
CA VAL A 52 -10.78 6.45 -16.26
C VAL A 52 -10.57 7.62 -17.23
N ASP A 53 -10.13 8.77 -16.73
CA ASP A 53 -9.90 10.01 -17.46
C ASP A 53 -8.42 10.27 -17.80
N ASP A 54 -7.50 9.52 -17.19
CA ASP A 54 -6.06 9.64 -17.43
C ASP A 54 -5.59 8.63 -18.49
N MET A 55 -4.81 9.10 -19.47
CA MET A 55 -4.20 8.27 -20.52
C MET A 55 -2.68 8.45 -20.51
N LEU A 56 -1.96 7.33 -20.57
CA LEU A 56 -0.51 7.24 -20.68
C LEU A 56 -0.14 6.57 -21.99
N ILE A 57 0.68 7.24 -22.80
CA ILE A 57 1.20 6.70 -24.06
C ILE A 57 2.71 6.51 -23.89
N ALA A 58 3.19 5.29 -24.08
CA ALA A 58 4.60 4.95 -23.91
C ALA A 58 5.15 4.26 -25.16
N SER A 59 6.28 4.75 -25.63
CA SER A 59 6.93 4.30 -26.87
C SER A 59 8.45 4.21 -26.66
N VAL A 60 9.14 3.48 -27.54
CA VAL A 60 10.57 3.17 -27.38
C VAL A 60 11.46 4.36 -27.77
N ASP A 61 11.03 5.13 -28.76
CA ASP A 61 11.77 6.25 -29.34
C ASP A 61 10.82 7.37 -29.78
N GLN A 62 11.37 8.50 -30.19
CA GLN A 62 10.58 9.69 -30.53
C GLN A 62 9.77 9.53 -31.83
N GLU A 63 10.27 8.78 -32.81
CA GLU A 63 9.59 8.59 -34.09
C GLU A 63 8.40 7.64 -33.93
N SER A 64 8.59 6.54 -33.21
CA SER A 64 7.50 5.64 -32.82
C SER A 64 6.47 6.37 -31.95
N HIS A 65 6.92 7.21 -31.01
CA HIS A 65 6.01 7.98 -30.16
C HIS A 65 5.10 8.92 -30.93
N LYS A 66 5.63 9.58 -31.98
CA LYS A 66 4.81 10.44 -32.83
C LYS A 66 3.73 9.63 -33.56
N SER A 67 4.11 8.45 -34.07
CA SER A 67 3.17 7.56 -34.76
C SER A 67 2.09 7.02 -33.83
N ASP A 68 2.45 6.66 -32.59
CA ASP A 68 1.52 6.24 -31.54
C ASP A 68 0.55 7.37 -31.16
N LEU A 69 1.04 8.60 -31.00
CA LEU A 69 0.22 9.77 -30.71
C LEU A 69 -0.79 10.04 -31.83
N ASP A 70 -0.34 10.01 -33.09
CA ASP A 70 -1.22 10.22 -34.25
C ASP A 70 -2.33 9.16 -34.31
N LEU A 71 -2.01 7.90 -34.00
CA LEU A 71 -2.97 6.80 -33.92
C LEU A 71 -3.99 7.02 -32.79
N VAL A 72 -3.52 7.36 -31.58
CA VAL A 72 -4.40 7.61 -30.43
C VAL A 72 -5.31 8.80 -30.69
N PHE A 73 -4.78 9.94 -31.16
CA PHE A 73 -5.60 11.13 -31.44
C PHE A 73 -6.60 10.90 -32.55
N SER A 74 -6.24 10.14 -33.59
CA SER A 74 -7.18 9.76 -34.65
C SER A 74 -8.35 8.95 -34.08
N LYS A 75 -8.07 7.98 -33.19
CA LYS A 75 -9.10 7.20 -32.51
C LYS A 75 -9.97 8.02 -31.57
N LEU A 76 -9.37 8.91 -30.77
CA LEU A 76 -10.13 9.81 -29.91
C LEU A 76 -11.03 10.75 -30.71
N SER A 77 -10.55 11.26 -31.86
CA SER A 77 -11.32 12.10 -32.76
C SER A 77 -12.49 11.36 -33.41
N GLU A 78 -12.28 10.12 -33.87
CA GLU A 78 -13.33 9.24 -34.41
C GLU A 78 -14.48 9.03 -33.40
N HIS A 79 -14.12 8.92 -32.12
CA HIS A 79 -15.06 8.71 -31.02
C HIS A 79 -15.54 9.99 -30.32
N VAL A 80 -15.19 11.16 -30.85
CA VAL A 80 -15.56 12.49 -30.33
C VAL A 80 -15.17 12.67 -28.85
N ILE A 81 -14.02 12.12 -28.47
CA ILE A 81 -13.45 12.27 -27.13
C ILE A 81 -12.56 13.52 -27.14
N LEU A 82 -12.86 14.45 -26.25
CA LEU A 82 -12.13 15.70 -26.09
C LEU A 82 -11.06 15.54 -25.02
N VAL A 83 -9.84 15.92 -25.36
CA VAL A 83 -8.70 15.96 -24.44
C VAL A 83 -8.45 17.43 -24.04
N ASN A 84 -8.14 17.68 -22.76
CA ASN A 84 -7.79 19.02 -22.30
C ASN A 84 -6.29 19.28 -22.51
N PRO A 85 -5.87 20.11 -23.49
CA PRO A 85 -4.46 20.30 -23.81
C PRO A 85 -3.64 20.91 -22.67
N GLU A 86 -4.25 21.73 -21.81
CA GLU A 86 -3.57 22.39 -20.69
C GLU A 86 -3.12 21.40 -19.60
N LYS A 87 -3.80 20.25 -19.51
CA LYS A 87 -3.47 19.19 -18.55
C LYS A 87 -2.57 18.11 -19.14
N CYS A 88 -2.26 18.18 -20.43
CA CYS A 88 -1.44 17.18 -21.10
C CYS A 88 0.04 17.49 -20.95
N ALA A 89 0.83 16.44 -20.69
CA ALA A 89 2.27 16.48 -20.76
C ALA A 89 2.74 15.64 -21.96
N TYR A 90 3.48 16.25 -22.89
CA TYR A 90 3.92 15.61 -24.13
C TYR A 90 5.43 15.38 -24.15
N GLY A 91 5.85 14.23 -24.72
CA GLY A 91 7.25 13.94 -25.02
C GLY A 91 8.20 13.99 -23.82
N GLN A 92 7.69 13.73 -22.62
CA GLN A 92 8.49 13.77 -21.39
C GLN A 92 9.22 12.44 -21.19
N SER A 93 10.47 12.50 -20.72
CA SER A 93 11.20 11.30 -20.27
C SER A 93 10.68 10.75 -18.94
N GLU A 94 10.01 11.60 -18.16
CA GLU A 94 9.37 11.26 -16.89
C GLU A 94 8.06 12.05 -16.70
N LEU A 95 7.01 11.42 -16.20
CA LEU A 95 5.71 12.08 -16.00
C LEU A 95 4.97 11.51 -14.79
N LYS A 96 4.05 12.31 -14.23
CA LYS A 96 3.17 11.88 -13.14
C LYS A 96 1.94 11.15 -13.71
N PHE A 97 1.67 9.94 -13.26
CA PHE A 97 0.50 9.15 -13.66
C PHE A 97 -0.03 8.35 -12.46
N LEU A 98 -1.33 8.49 -12.15
CA LEU A 98 -2.01 7.79 -11.05
C LEU A 98 -1.30 7.87 -9.68
N GLY A 99 -0.65 9.01 -9.39
CA GLY A 99 0.07 9.21 -8.13
C GLY A 99 1.47 8.60 -8.09
N PHE A 100 2.02 8.21 -9.23
CA PHE A 100 3.40 7.72 -9.40
C PHE A 100 4.15 8.57 -10.43
N LEU A 101 5.48 8.56 -10.36
CA LEU A 101 6.37 9.12 -11.37
C LEU A 101 6.84 7.98 -12.27
N VAL A 102 6.38 7.99 -13.52
CA VAL A 102 6.71 6.98 -14.54
C VAL A 102 7.86 7.51 -15.38
N SER A 103 8.91 6.71 -15.54
CA SER A 103 10.09 7.03 -16.36
C SER A 103 10.55 5.80 -17.12
N SER A 104 11.52 5.94 -18.04
CA SER A 104 12.13 4.78 -18.73
C SER A 104 12.82 3.79 -17.78
N LYS A 105 13.20 4.22 -16.57
CA LYS A 105 13.89 3.39 -15.58
C LYS A 105 12.95 2.59 -14.69
N GLY A 106 11.67 2.94 -14.63
CA GLY A 106 10.73 2.35 -13.68
C GLY A 106 9.63 3.30 -13.24
N ILE A 107 8.81 2.77 -12.33
CA ILE A 107 7.79 3.52 -11.61
C ILE A 107 8.38 3.91 -10.25
N SER A 108 8.46 5.21 -9.98
CA SER A 108 8.90 5.74 -8.69
C SER A 108 7.74 6.41 -7.97
N GLN A 109 7.82 6.51 -6.65
CA GLN A 109 6.83 7.25 -5.89
C GLN A 109 7.05 8.76 -6.08
N LEU A 110 5.97 9.54 -6.00
CA LEU A 110 6.05 10.99 -6.04
C LEU A 110 7.01 11.53 -4.94
N PRO A 111 7.92 12.47 -5.25
CA PRO A 111 8.85 13.07 -4.29
C PRO A 111 8.17 13.62 -3.02
N GLU A 112 6.91 14.03 -3.15
CA GLU A 112 6.08 14.57 -2.09
C GLU A 112 5.80 13.56 -0.95
N LYS A 113 5.74 12.24 -1.24
CA LYS A 113 5.63 11.20 -0.19
C LYS A 113 6.95 10.97 0.56
N PHE A 114 8.08 11.26 -0.08
CA PHE A 114 9.41 11.25 0.55
C PHE A 114 9.70 12.53 1.35
N GLN A 115 8.99 13.61 1.07
CA GLN A 115 9.15 14.89 1.75
C GLN A 115 8.87 14.75 3.25
N PHE A 116 7.88 13.95 3.67
CA PHE A 116 7.61 13.63 5.09
C PHE A 116 8.81 12.96 5.81
N LEU A 117 9.59 12.13 5.09
CA LEU A 117 10.79 11.48 5.64
C LEU A 117 11.99 12.44 5.65
N LYS A 118 12.09 13.30 4.63
CA LYS A 118 13.08 14.37 4.54
C LYS A 118 12.88 15.43 5.64
N ASP A 119 11.63 15.71 5.98
CA ASP A 119 11.24 16.69 6.99
C ASP A 119 10.97 16.04 8.35
N PHE A 120 11.26 14.74 8.50
CA PHE A 120 11.05 14.03 9.76
C PHE A 120 11.85 14.72 10.87
N PRO A 121 11.18 15.17 11.96
CA PRO A 121 11.82 15.90 13.03
C PRO A 121 12.74 14.99 13.84
N LEU A 122 13.79 15.55 14.43
CA LEU A 122 14.70 14.79 15.28
C LEU A 122 13.91 14.10 16.41
N PRO A 123 13.93 12.76 16.52
CA PRO A 123 13.13 12.03 17.52
C PRO A 123 13.49 12.45 18.94
N LYS A 124 12.51 12.89 19.72
CA LYS A 124 12.75 13.32 21.12
C LYS A 124 12.74 12.15 22.09
N THR A 125 11.97 11.11 21.78
CA THR A 125 11.78 9.93 22.64
C THR A 125 12.26 8.65 21.99
N VAL A 126 12.56 7.62 22.81
CA VAL A 126 12.94 6.29 22.33
C VAL A 126 11.83 5.66 21.46
N GLN A 127 10.56 5.97 21.73
CA GLN A 127 9.44 5.58 20.88
C GLN A 127 9.49 6.23 19.49
N ASP A 128 9.80 7.52 19.41
CA ASP A 128 9.91 8.22 18.12
C ASP A 128 11.11 7.73 17.31
N LEU A 129 12.24 7.42 17.97
CA LEU A 129 13.41 6.85 17.30
C LEU A 129 13.15 5.42 16.81
N ARG A 130 12.37 4.62 17.55
CA ARG A 130 11.90 3.32 17.07
C ARG A 130 11.01 3.47 15.84
N ARG A 131 10.07 4.42 15.84
CA ARG A 131 9.22 4.72 14.67
C ARG A 131 10.07 5.10 13.45
N PHE A 132 11.06 5.95 13.64
CA PHE A 132 12.01 6.33 12.59
C PHE A 132 12.84 5.13 12.11
N LEU A 133 13.38 4.30 13.02
CA LEU A 133 14.17 3.12 12.69
C LEU A 133 13.35 2.01 12.01
N ALA A 134 12.08 1.81 12.39
CA ALA A 134 11.18 0.92 11.64
C ALA A 134 10.93 1.43 10.23
N THR A 135 10.73 2.74 10.09
CA THR A 135 10.53 3.36 8.79
C THR A 135 11.81 3.25 7.94
N LEU A 136 12.99 3.40 8.53
CA LEU A 136 14.27 3.14 7.87
C LEU A 136 14.46 1.67 7.49
N ASN A 137 14.09 0.74 8.37
CA ASN A 137 14.18 -0.69 8.11
C ASN A 137 13.24 -1.13 6.98
N PHE A 138 12.07 -0.50 6.87
CA PHE A 138 11.17 -0.64 5.72
C PHE A 138 11.88 -0.28 4.40
N TYR A 139 12.79 0.72 4.41
CA TYR A 139 13.57 1.14 3.24
C TYR A 139 14.99 0.54 3.16
N HIS A 140 15.43 -0.28 4.13
CA HIS A 140 16.84 -0.70 4.29
C HIS A 140 17.43 -1.38 3.04
N ARG A 141 16.62 -2.12 2.27
CA ARG A 141 17.06 -2.76 1.03
C ARG A 141 17.41 -1.81 -0.12
N PHE A 142 17.01 -0.56 -0.01
CA PHE A 142 17.34 0.49 -0.96
C PHE A 142 18.48 1.39 -0.48
N LEU A 143 18.85 1.27 0.81
CA LEU A 143 19.88 2.06 1.46
C LEU A 143 21.19 1.28 1.44
N LYS A 144 21.88 1.30 0.30
CA LYS A 144 23.24 0.78 0.21
C LYS A 144 24.09 1.51 1.26
N ASP A 145 24.79 0.75 2.11
CA ASP A 145 25.65 1.24 3.20
C ASP A 145 24.95 1.80 4.48
N ALA A 146 23.61 1.72 4.61
CA ALA A 146 22.93 2.21 5.82
C ALA A 146 23.16 1.36 7.08
N ALA A 147 23.60 0.10 6.97
CA ALA A 147 23.76 -0.79 8.11
C ALA A 147 24.73 -0.23 9.18
N LYS A 148 25.80 0.47 8.77
CA LYS A 148 26.75 1.12 9.70
C LYS A 148 26.11 2.29 10.46
N GLU A 149 25.31 3.09 9.78
CA GLU A 149 24.63 4.25 10.37
C GLU A 149 23.45 3.83 11.26
N GLN A 150 22.69 2.81 10.83
CA GLN A 150 21.62 2.21 11.60
C GLN A 150 22.14 1.55 12.88
N ALA A 151 23.29 0.88 12.85
CA ALA A 151 23.87 0.27 14.05
C ALA A 151 24.12 1.30 15.17
N ARG A 152 24.56 2.52 14.81
CA ARG A 152 24.77 3.62 15.77
C ARG A 152 23.45 4.07 16.38
N LEU A 153 22.39 4.17 15.57
CA LEU A 153 21.05 4.52 16.06
C LEU A 153 20.39 3.39 16.88
N HIS A 154 20.62 2.13 16.52
CA HIS A 154 20.16 0.96 17.27
C HIS A 154 20.78 0.89 18.67
N SER A 155 22.01 1.39 18.84
CA SER A 155 22.67 1.44 20.15
C SER A 155 21.90 2.29 21.18
N LEU A 156 21.20 3.35 20.73
CA LEU A 156 20.38 4.24 21.58
C LEU A 156 19.07 3.61 22.06
N VAL A 157 18.65 2.52 21.42
CA VAL A 157 17.37 1.82 21.66
C VAL A 157 17.59 0.46 22.34
N LYS A 158 18.84 -0.01 22.40
CA LYS A 158 19.24 -1.30 22.97
C LYS A 158 18.94 -1.34 24.48
N ASN A 159 18.34 -2.43 24.94
CA ASN A 159 17.98 -2.68 26.36
C ASN A 159 16.89 -1.76 26.97
N LYS A 160 16.15 -1.01 26.15
CA LYS A 160 15.04 -0.15 26.61
C LYS A 160 13.69 -0.88 26.54
N VAL A 161 12.79 -0.66 27.50
CA VAL A 161 11.49 -1.35 27.61
C VAL A 161 10.57 -1.03 26.42
N LYS A 162 9.59 -1.89 26.10
CA LYS A 162 8.52 -1.58 25.10
C LYS A 162 7.71 -0.36 25.58
N LYS A 163 7.41 0.59 24.68
CA LYS A 163 6.74 1.90 24.98
C LYS A 163 7.53 2.82 25.93
N ASP A 164 8.85 2.85 25.78
CA ASP A 164 9.71 3.75 26.54
C ASP A 164 9.69 5.17 25.91
N ASN A 165 9.12 6.13 26.65
CA ASN A 165 9.11 7.56 26.31
C ASN A 165 10.32 8.32 26.88
N THR A 166 11.35 7.61 27.38
CA THR A 166 12.55 8.27 27.88
C THR A 166 13.15 9.19 26.81
N PRO A 167 13.56 10.41 27.18
CA PRO A 167 14.27 11.31 26.30
C PRO A 167 15.56 10.64 25.79
N ILE A 168 15.84 10.81 24.50
CA ILE A 168 17.10 10.33 23.92
C ILE A 168 18.19 11.37 24.18
N ALA A 169 19.29 10.93 24.78
CA ALA A 169 20.51 11.73 24.82
C ALA A 169 21.19 11.67 23.44
N TRP A 170 20.92 12.68 22.61
CA TRP A 170 21.57 12.81 21.31
C TRP A 170 23.02 13.26 21.49
N THR A 171 23.93 12.53 20.83
CA THR A 171 25.33 12.92 20.69
C THR A 171 25.55 13.40 19.26
N GLU A 172 26.65 14.12 19.01
CA GLU A 172 26.95 14.60 17.66
C GLU A 172 27.08 13.44 16.65
N ASP A 173 27.63 12.30 17.10
CA ASP A 173 27.78 11.10 16.27
C ASP A 173 26.42 10.47 15.90
N THR A 174 25.49 10.35 16.86
CA THR A 174 24.16 9.78 16.61
C THR A 174 23.26 10.73 15.82
N ARG A 175 23.43 12.04 15.98
CA ARG A 175 22.73 13.04 15.17
C ARG A 175 23.20 13.04 13.71
N SER A 176 24.51 12.89 13.49
CA SER A 176 25.09 12.73 12.15
C SER A 176 24.59 11.45 11.46
N ALA A 177 24.50 10.33 12.19
CA ALA A 177 23.96 9.07 11.68
C ALA A 177 22.48 9.19 11.28
N PHE A 178 21.66 9.92 12.06
CA PHE A 178 20.26 10.21 11.75
C PHE A 178 20.11 11.01 10.44
N GLU A 179 20.86 12.09 10.27
CA GLU A 179 20.84 12.89 9.03
C GLU A 179 21.40 12.13 7.84
N SER A 180 22.42 11.28 8.05
CA SER A 180 22.94 10.38 7.01
C SER A 180 21.88 9.41 6.51
N CYS A 181 21.12 8.80 7.43
CA CYS A 181 20.00 7.92 7.09
C CYS A 181 18.89 8.65 6.32
N LYS A 182 18.55 9.89 6.68
CA LYS A 182 17.57 10.71 5.92
C LYS A 182 18.04 11.01 4.50
N ARG A 183 19.34 11.29 4.31
CA ARG A 183 19.92 11.48 2.97
C ARG A 183 19.93 10.21 2.14
N LEU A 184 20.24 9.06 2.74
CA LEU A 184 20.20 7.78 2.04
C LEU A 184 18.78 7.44 1.58
N ILE A 185 17.75 7.68 2.42
CA ILE A 185 16.33 7.52 2.05
C ILE A 185 15.98 8.41 0.88
N ALA A 186 16.37 9.68 0.89
CA ALA A 186 16.09 10.60 -0.22
C ALA A 186 16.68 10.14 -1.57
N ASN A 187 17.69 9.27 -1.54
CA ASN A 187 18.36 8.72 -2.72
C ASN A 187 17.84 7.31 -3.13
N VAL A 188 16.87 6.75 -2.41
CA VAL A 188 16.28 5.43 -2.71
C VAL A 188 15.48 5.48 -4.01
N THR A 189 16.12 4.92 -5.02
CA THR A 189 15.71 4.82 -6.43
C THR A 189 14.47 3.95 -6.68
N ALA A 190 13.78 4.30 -7.77
CA ALA A 190 12.61 3.71 -8.41
C ALA A 190 12.42 2.18 -8.28
N LEU A 191 11.15 1.74 -8.20
CA LEU A 191 10.80 0.32 -8.43
C LEU A 191 11.03 0.03 -9.91
N SER A 192 11.80 -1.02 -10.21
CA SER A 192 12.01 -1.49 -11.59
C SER A 192 10.68 -1.95 -12.20
N PHE A 193 10.53 -1.79 -13.52
CA PHE A 193 9.42 -2.42 -14.22
C PHE A 193 9.54 -3.95 -14.14
N PRO A 194 8.42 -4.67 -14.03
CA PRO A 194 8.41 -6.12 -14.16
C PRO A 194 8.91 -6.50 -15.55
N ALA A 195 10.05 -7.18 -15.63
CA ALA A 195 10.51 -7.80 -16.85
C ALA A 195 9.62 -9.01 -17.17
N ALA A 196 9.27 -9.19 -18.45
CA ALA A 196 8.31 -10.21 -18.90
C ALA A 196 8.80 -11.63 -18.58
N ASP A 197 10.08 -11.91 -18.80
CA ASP A 197 10.65 -13.27 -18.69
C ASP A 197 11.42 -13.51 -17.37
N ALA A 198 11.42 -12.54 -16.45
CA ALA A 198 12.16 -12.68 -15.20
C ALA A 198 11.40 -13.57 -14.21
N ARG A 199 12.12 -14.56 -13.66
CA ARG A 199 11.62 -15.45 -12.62
C ARG A 199 11.31 -14.66 -11.35
N LEU A 200 10.10 -14.85 -10.83
CA LEU A 200 9.64 -14.15 -9.65
C LEU A 200 10.00 -14.92 -8.37
N SER A 201 10.34 -14.18 -7.33
CA SER A 201 10.51 -14.69 -5.98
C SER A 201 9.62 -13.93 -5.01
N LEU A 202 8.77 -14.68 -4.30
CA LEU A 202 7.88 -14.17 -3.27
C LEU A 202 8.41 -14.62 -1.90
N MET A 203 8.91 -13.69 -1.11
CA MET A 203 9.36 -13.95 0.25
C MET A 203 8.25 -13.58 1.23
N THR A 204 7.91 -14.48 2.14
CA THR A 204 6.79 -14.30 3.07
C THR A 204 7.22 -14.60 4.49
N ASP A 205 6.61 -13.91 5.44
CA ASP A 205 6.78 -14.17 6.87
C ASP A 205 5.50 -13.79 7.64
N ALA A 206 5.25 -14.48 8.76
CA ALA A 206 4.16 -14.18 9.66
C ALA A 206 4.66 -13.99 11.08
N SER A 207 4.14 -12.96 11.76
CA SER A 207 4.25 -12.82 13.20
C SER A 207 2.90 -13.06 13.87
N ASP A 208 2.90 -13.05 15.20
CA ASP A 208 1.68 -13.14 16.03
C ASP A 208 0.62 -12.07 15.70
N PHE A 209 0.99 -10.99 15.00
CA PHE A 209 0.11 -9.85 14.78
C PHE A 209 -0.01 -9.40 13.32
N VAL A 210 1.00 -9.63 12.48
CA VAL A 210 1.07 -9.10 11.12
C VAL A 210 1.71 -10.12 10.19
N VAL A 211 1.22 -10.17 8.96
CA VAL A 211 1.90 -10.85 7.85
C VAL A 211 2.68 -9.84 7.02
N GLY A 212 3.86 -10.24 6.55
CA GLY A 212 4.73 -9.46 5.69
C GLY A 212 5.15 -10.25 4.46
N ALA A 213 5.24 -9.60 3.32
CA ALA A 213 5.78 -10.22 2.11
C ALA A 213 6.39 -9.23 1.13
N VAL A 214 7.21 -9.80 0.26
CA VAL A 214 8.03 -9.09 -0.72
C VAL A 214 8.00 -9.85 -2.03
N LEU A 215 7.60 -9.17 -3.10
CA LEU A 215 7.72 -9.68 -4.46
C LEU A 215 8.99 -9.11 -5.11
N GLN A 216 9.77 -9.96 -5.72
CA GLN A 216 11.00 -9.60 -6.42
C GLN A 216 11.09 -10.34 -7.76
N GLN A 217 11.85 -9.77 -8.68
CA GLN A 217 12.29 -10.42 -9.91
C GLN A 217 13.79 -10.71 -9.84
N ASN A 218 14.22 -11.81 -10.43
CA ASN A 218 15.64 -12.16 -10.51
C ASN A 218 16.13 -11.92 -11.94
N ILE A 219 16.96 -10.89 -12.11
CA ILE A 219 17.59 -10.53 -13.39
C ILE A 219 19.11 -10.53 -13.18
N GLU A 220 19.86 -11.24 -14.03
CA GLU A 220 21.34 -11.30 -13.98
C GLU A 220 21.91 -11.57 -12.56
N SER A 221 21.30 -12.51 -11.83
CA SER A 221 21.67 -12.89 -10.46
C SER A 221 21.50 -11.78 -9.40
N LYS A 222 20.75 -10.72 -9.71
CA LYS A 222 20.32 -9.69 -8.75
C LYS A 222 18.81 -9.77 -8.52
N ALA A 223 18.42 -9.73 -7.25
CA ALA A 223 17.02 -9.67 -6.85
C ALA A 223 16.56 -8.21 -6.83
N GLU A 224 15.67 -7.85 -7.74
CA GLU A 224 15.08 -6.52 -7.81
C GLU A 224 13.66 -6.53 -7.25
N PRO A 225 13.33 -5.65 -6.29
CA PRO A 225 12.00 -5.62 -5.72
C PRO A 225 10.96 -5.02 -6.66
N LEU A 226 9.83 -5.74 -6.81
CA LEU A 226 8.65 -5.28 -7.55
C LEU A 226 7.56 -4.72 -6.63
N GLY A 227 7.44 -5.27 -5.42
CA GLY A 227 6.38 -4.86 -4.50
C GLY A 227 6.56 -5.37 -3.09
N PHE A 228 5.78 -4.80 -2.17
CA PHE A 228 5.72 -5.19 -0.78
C PHE A 228 4.27 -5.32 -0.33
N PHE A 229 4.02 -6.22 0.60
CA PHE A 229 2.72 -6.45 1.19
C PHE A 229 2.85 -6.58 2.71
N SER A 230 1.92 -5.98 3.45
CA SER A 230 1.78 -6.21 4.87
C SER A 230 0.32 -6.08 5.27
N LYS A 231 -0.13 -6.91 6.22
CA LYS A 231 -1.50 -6.87 6.72
C LYS A 231 -1.54 -7.28 8.20
N ASN A 232 -2.28 -6.52 9.00
CA ASN A 232 -2.64 -6.89 10.37
C ASN A 232 -3.55 -8.11 10.39
N LEU A 233 -3.24 -9.05 11.28
CA LEU A 233 -4.07 -10.21 11.57
C LEU A 233 -5.28 -9.78 12.42
N SER A 234 -6.46 -10.33 12.10
CA SER A 234 -7.69 -10.21 12.88
C SER A 234 -7.58 -10.96 14.21
N ALA A 235 -8.48 -10.70 15.16
CA ALA A 235 -8.49 -11.37 16.45
C ALA A 235 -8.55 -12.91 16.36
N THR A 236 -9.16 -13.44 15.30
CA THR A 236 -9.20 -14.88 15.01
C THR A 236 -7.89 -15.37 14.42
N GLU A 237 -7.33 -14.66 13.43
CA GLU A 237 -6.07 -15.03 12.78
C GLU A 237 -4.88 -14.95 13.76
N LYS A 238 -4.91 -14.07 14.76
CA LYS A 238 -3.89 -14.01 15.83
C LYS A 238 -3.82 -15.27 16.72
N LYS A 239 -4.85 -16.11 16.70
CA LYS A 239 -4.92 -17.37 17.46
C LYS A 239 -4.43 -18.57 16.64
N TYR A 240 -4.00 -18.34 15.40
CA TYR A 240 -3.53 -19.40 14.52
C TYR A 240 -2.24 -20.01 15.06
N SER A 241 -2.03 -21.29 14.76
CA SER A 241 -0.74 -21.91 14.98
C SER A 241 0.32 -21.24 14.10
N THR A 242 1.61 -21.39 14.44
CA THR A 242 2.70 -20.87 13.59
C THR A 242 2.57 -21.37 12.15
N PHE A 243 2.23 -22.65 11.97
CA PHE A 243 1.98 -23.24 10.65
C PHE A 243 0.87 -22.53 9.89
N ASP A 244 -0.27 -22.31 10.54
CA ASP A 244 -1.44 -21.68 9.91
C ASP A 244 -1.21 -20.19 9.64
N GLY A 245 -0.46 -19.50 10.50
CA GLY A 245 -0.03 -18.11 10.32
C GLY A 245 0.89 -17.94 9.11
N ASP A 246 1.88 -18.82 8.97
CA ASP A 246 2.80 -18.80 7.83
C ASP A 246 2.10 -19.22 6.53
N LEU A 247 1.19 -20.19 6.58
CA LEU A 247 0.38 -20.55 5.41
C LEU A 247 -0.53 -19.38 4.99
N LEU A 248 -1.12 -18.69 5.97
CA LEU A 248 -1.94 -17.51 5.74
C LEU A 248 -1.13 -16.36 5.14
N SER A 249 0.13 -16.16 5.56
CA SER A 249 0.99 -15.13 4.98
C SER A 249 1.24 -15.38 3.50
N ILE A 250 1.53 -16.62 3.11
CA ILE A 250 1.67 -17.00 1.70
C ILE A 250 0.36 -16.77 0.95
N TYR A 251 -0.75 -17.27 1.47
CA TYR A 251 -2.07 -17.14 0.85
C TYR A 251 -2.46 -15.68 0.58
N LEU A 252 -2.32 -14.82 1.58
CA LEU A 252 -2.66 -13.40 1.46
C LEU A 252 -1.73 -12.67 0.49
N SER A 253 -0.45 -13.03 0.48
CA SER A 253 0.55 -12.43 -0.40
C SER A 253 0.32 -12.82 -1.86
N VAL A 254 0.03 -14.10 -2.13
CA VAL A 254 -0.34 -14.57 -3.47
C VAL A 254 -1.63 -13.89 -3.94
N LYS A 255 -2.62 -13.74 -3.06
CA LYS A 255 -3.86 -13.03 -3.39
C LYS A 255 -3.61 -11.55 -3.71
N HIS A 256 -2.74 -10.89 -2.96
CA HIS A 256 -2.39 -9.48 -3.18
C HIS A 256 -1.63 -9.27 -4.49
N PHE A 257 -0.63 -10.11 -4.77
CA PHE A 257 0.21 -10.01 -5.95
C PHE A 257 -0.32 -10.77 -7.16
N ARG A 258 -1.55 -11.30 -7.11
CA ARG A 258 -2.13 -12.16 -8.15
C ARG A 258 -1.89 -11.64 -9.58
N TYR A 259 -2.14 -10.35 -9.80
CA TYR A 259 -1.99 -9.70 -11.10
C TYR A 259 -0.54 -9.72 -11.65
N MET A 260 0.47 -9.87 -10.80
CA MET A 260 1.87 -10.03 -11.21
C MET A 260 2.31 -11.50 -11.28
N LEU A 261 1.66 -12.40 -10.56
CA LEU A 261 2.03 -13.82 -10.49
C LEU A 261 1.37 -14.67 -11.58
N GLU A 262 0.20 -14.26 -12.08
CA GLU A 262 -0.60 -15.04 -13.03
C GLU A 262 0.17 -15.28 -14.34
N GLY A 263 0.31 -16.55 -14.73
CA GLY A 263 1.03 -16.96 -15.94
C GLY A 263 2.56 -16.89 -15.86
N ARG A 264 3.15 -16.63 -14.68
CA ARG A 264 4.60 -16.46 -14.48
C ARG A 264 5.19 -17.60 -13.64
N GLU A 265 6.50 -17.84 -13.78
CA GLU A 265 7.21 -18.72 -12.86
C GLU A 265 7.49 -18.03 -11.52
N VAL A 266 6.99 -18.61 -10.43
CA VAL A 266 7.08 -18.03 -9.08
C VAL A 266 7.68 -19.03 -8.11
N VAL A 267 8.74 -18.61 -7.41
CA VAL A 267 9.31 -19.32 -6.26
C VAL A 267 8.90 -18.63 -4.99
N ILE A 268 8.27 -19.37 -4.09
CA ILE A 268 7.89 -18.86 -2.79
C ILE A 268 8.96 -19.27 -1.77
N TYR A 269 9.43 -18.32 -0.97
CA TYR A 269 10.40 -18.53 0.09
C TYR A 269 9.74 -18.32 1.46
N THR A 270 9.88 -19.31 2.33
CA THR A 270 9.37 -19.30 3.71
C THR A 270 10.47 -19.79 4.66
N ASP A 271 10.49 -19.26 5.88
CA ASP A 271 11.35 -19.71 6.95
C ASP A 271 10.74 -20.84 7.79
N HIS A 272 9.58 -21.35 7.38
CA HIS A 272 8.93 -22.46 8.05
C HIS A 272 9.03 -23.76 7.22
N LYS A 273 10.03 -24.59 7.54
CA LYS A 273 10.33 -25.85 6.84
C LYS A 273 9.14 -26.78 6.57
N PRO A 274 8.18 -26.98 7.50
CA PRO A 274 7.02 -27.83 7.27
C PRO A 274 6.16 -27.39 6.06
N LEU A 275 6.13 -26.10 5.72
CA LEU A 275 5.37 -25.60 4.57
C LEU A 275 5.94 -26.00 3.22
N VAL A 276 7.24 -26.28 3.16
CA VAL A 276 7.87 -26.84 1.94
C VAL A 276 7.24 -28.19 1.58
N PHE A 277 6.95 -29.01 2.58
CA PHE A 277 6.33 -30.32 2.42
C PHE A 277 4.81 -30.27 2.43
N ALA A 278 4.20 -29.13 2.75
CA ALA A 278 2.76 -28.99 2.84
C ALA A 278 2.05 -29.25 1.50
N PHE A 279 2.74 -29.16 0.37
CA PHE A 279 2.14 -29.40 -0.95
C PHE A 279 2.42 -30.80 -1.53
N THR A 280 3.24 -31.60 -0.84
CA THR A 280 3.60 -32.96 -1.25
C THR A 280 3.05 -34.03 -0.31
N ARG A 281 2.68 -33.66 0.92
CA ARG A 281 2.08 -34.56 1.90
C ARG A 281 0.61 -34.86 1.60
N LYS A 282 0.10 -35.99 2.11
CA LYS A 282 -1.34 -36.28 2.14
C LYS A 282 -2.04 -35.38 3.18
N HIS A 283 -3.23 -34.88 2.84
CA HIS A 283 -3.98 -33.90 3.62
C HIS A 283 -5.10 -34.50 4.48
N ASP A 284 -4.96 -35.77 4.86
CA ASP A 284 -6.01 -36.53 5.55
C ASP A 284 -6.41 -35.89 6.91
N ASN A 285 -5.53 -35.09 7.51
CA ASN A 285 -5.74 -34.39 8.78
C ASN A 285 -5.71 -32.84 8.68
N SER A 286 -5.68 -32.27 7.46
CA SER A 286 -5.66 -30.81 7.29
C SER A 286 -7.04 -30.20 7.47
N THR A 287 -7.11 -28.99 8.04
CA THR A 287 -8.39 -28.30 8.16
C THR A 287 -8.92 -27.86 6.78
N PRO A 288 -10.24 -27.70 6.58
CA PRO A 288 -10.80 -27.17 5.33
C PRO A 288 -10.23 -25.80 4.94
N CYS A 289 -9.81 -25.01 5.92
CA CYS A 289 -9.19 -23.71 5.68
C CYS A 289 -7.80 -23.85 5.06
N GLU A 290 -6.95 -24.72 5.62
CA GLU A 290 -5.63 -25.04 5.07
C GLU A 290 -5.73 -25.56 3.63
N ILE A 291 -6.66 -26.48 3.36
CA ILE A 291 -6.86 -27.06 2.02
C ILE A 291 -7.17 -25.94 1.02
N ARG A 292 -8.10 -25.04 1.34
CA ARG A 292 -8.46 -23.91 0.48
C ARG A 292 -7.28 -22.97 0.23
N TYR A 293 -6.43 -22.74 1.24
CA TYR A 293 -5.24 -21.91 1.08
C TYR A 293 -4.22 -22.58 0.16
N LEU A 294 -3.95 -23.86 0.36
CA LEU A 294 -3.04 -24.64 -0.47
C LEU A 294 -3.53 -24.73 -1.92
N GLU A 295 -4.83 -24.94 -2.14
CA GLU A 295 -5.43 -24.94 -3.48
C GLU A 295 -5.18 -23.63 -4.22
N LEU A 296 -5.43 -22.47 -3.60
CA LEU A 296 -5.15 -21.19 -4.25
C LEU A 296 -3.65 -21.03 -4.55
N ILE A 297 -2.79 -21.30 -3.56
CA ILE A 297 -1.34 -21.11 -3.73
C ILE A 297 -0.82 -22.04 -4.84
N SER A 298 -1.35 -23.26 -4.96
CA SER A 298 -0.95 -24.25 -5.97
C SER A 298 -1.20 -23.78 -7.42
N GLN A 299 -2.14 -22.87 -7.64
CA GLN A 299 -2.45 -22.33 -8.97
C GLN A 299 -1.38 -21.36 -9.50
N PHE A 300 -0.60 -20.74 -8.60
CA PHE A 300 0.37 -19.69 -8.95
C PHE A 300 1.81 -20.10 -8.71
N LYS A 301 2.07 -21.00 -7.76
CA LYS A 301 3.43 -21.38 -7.40
C LYS A 301 4.03 -22.34 -8.44
N THR A 302 5.31 -22.16 -8.72
CA THR A 302 6.14 -23.16 -9.40
C THR A 302 6.90 -24.00 -8.37
N ASP A 303 7.40 -23.36 -7.31
CA ASP A 303 8.26 -23.99 -6.31
C ASP A 303 8.11 -23.30 -4.94
N ILE A 304 8.32 -24.04 -3.84
CA ILE A 304 8.40 -23.50 -2.48
C ILE A 304 9.73 -23.96 -1.87
N ARG A 305 10.50 -23.00 -1.38
CA ARG A 305 11.83 -23.24 -0.80
C ARG A 305 11.91 -22.71 0.61
N TYR A 306 12.65 -23.44 1.44
CA TYR A 306 13.05 -22.96 2.75
C TYR A 306 14.16 -21.91 2.60
N ILE A 307 14.05 -20.82 3.35
CA ILE A 307 15.13 -19.86 3.58
C ILE A 307 15.31 -19.68 5.09
N ALA A 308 16.54 -19.53 5.57
CA ALA A 308 16.73 -19.27 7.00
C ALA A 308 16.16 -17.88 7.35
N GLY A 309 15.55 -17.74 8.53
CA GLY A 309 14.97 -16.45 8.96
C GLY A 309 15.98 -15.30 8.97
N CYS A 310 17.26 -15.58 9.23
CA CYS A 310 18.36 -14.61 9.14
C CYS A 310 18.60 -14.07 7.73
N ASP A 311 18.20 -14.82 6.70
CA ASP A 311 18.31 -14.45 5.29
C ASP A 311 16.97 -13.94 4.73
N ASN A 312 15.87 -14.08 5.49
CA ASN A 312 14.52 -13.56 5.16
C ASN A 312 14.24 -12.18 5.81
N VAL A 313 15.28 -11.36 5.96
CA VAL A 313 15.25 -10.10 6.74
C VAL A 313 14.12 -9.17 6.31
N VAL A 314 13.79 -9.12 5.02
CA VAL A 314 12.79 -8.18 4.53
C VAL A 314 11.37 -8.62 4.89
N ALA A 315 10.97 -9.88 4.65
CA ALA A 315 9.64 -10.33 5.06
C ALA A 315 9.48 -10.28 6.60
N ASP A 316 10.53 -10.65 7.33
CA ASP A 316 10.63 -10.59 8.80
C ASP A 316 10.45 -9.18 9.36
N THR A 317 11.05 -8.18 8.70
CA THR A 317 10.86 -6.78 9.08
C THR A 317 9.37 -6.41 8.98
N PHE A 318 8.72 -6.75 7.86
CA PHE A 318 7.34 -6.37 7.60
C PHE A 318 6.30 -7.12 8.45
N SER A 319 6.58 -8.38 8.81
CA SER A 319 5.76 -9.14 9.75
C SER A 319 5.89 -8.58 11.18
N ARG A 320 7.01 -7.93 11.55
CA ARG A 320 7.28 -7.40 12.89
C ARG A 320 6.99 -5.91 13.07
N ILE A 321 6.62 -5.19 12.01
CA ILE A 321 6.30 -3.74 12.03
C ILE A 321 5.23 -3.39 13.09
N SER A 322 4.31 -4.28 13.45
CA SER A 322 3.31 -4.05 14.52
C SER A 322 3.86 -4.02 15.94
N GLN A 323 5.13 -4.40 16.20
CA GLN A 323 5.75 -4.06 17.50
C GLN A 323 5.93 -2.54 17.66
N ILE A 324 5.82 -1.79 16.56
CA ILE A 324 5.74 -0.33 16.53
C ILE A 324 4.32 0.00 16.08
N ASN A 325 3.45 0.25 17.05
CA ASN A 325 2.07 0.70 16.85
C ASN A 325 2.01 1.83 15.80
N LEU A 326 1.71 1.47 14.55
CA LEU A 326 0.87 2.30 13.70
C LEU A 326 -0.43 2.48 14.48
N LEU A 327 -0.78 3.73 14.76
CA LEU A 327 -1.90 4.18 15.57
C LEU A 327 -3.06 3.19 15.46
N ASN A 328 -3.39 2.53 16.58
CA ASN A 328 -4.60 1.74 16.70
C ASN A 328 -5.78 2.70 16.46
N LEU A 329 -6.30 2.73 15.24
CA LEU A 329 -7.59 3.36 14.90
C LEU A 329 -8.78 2.73 15.65
N ASN A 330 -8.52 1.70 16.48
CA ASN A 330 -9.49 0.96 17.28
C ASN A 330 -9.22 1.07 18.80
N ASP A 331 -8.33 1.97 19.26
CA ASP A 331 -8.13 2.23 20.70
C ASP A 331 -9.20 3.17 21.23
N PHE A 332 -10.44 2.69 21.22
CA PHE A 332 -11.60 3.44 21.70
C PHE A 332 -11.53 3.72 23.21
N SER A 333 -10.80 2.88 23.97
CA SER A 333 -10.60 3.06 25.41
C SER A 333 -9.70 4.25 25.70
N GLY A 334 -8.55 4.35 25.02
CA GLY A 334 -7.65 5.49 25.14
C GLY A 334 -8.31 6.80 24.66
N LEU A 335 -9.02 6.76 23.53
CA LEU A 335 -9.78 7.92 23.03
C LEU A 335 -10.85 8.40 24.02
N ALA A 336 -11.52 7.48 24.71
CA ALA A 336 -12.50 7.84 25.73
C ALA A 336 -11.82 8.50 26.94
N GLU A 337 -10.70 7.96 27.42
CA GLU A 337 -9.96 8.56 28.54
C GLU A 337 -9.44 9.96 28.21
N ASP A 338 -8.91 10.14 27.01
CA ASP A 338 -8.43 11.44 26.53
C ASP A 338 -9.59 12.45 26.46
N GLN A 339 -10.74 12.06 25.90
CA GLN A 339 -11.95 12.90 25.86
C GLN A 339 -12.43 13.36 27.24
N PHE A 340 -12.39 12.47 28.24
CA PHE A 340 -12.80 12.81 29.60
C PHE A 340 -11.74 13.64 30.36
N SER A 341 -10.48 13.56 29.95
CA SER A 341 -9.38 14.34 30.55
C SER A 341 -9.30 15.77 30.02
N GLU A 342 -9.88 16.04 28.85
CA GLU A 342 -9.89 17.33 28.18
C GLU A 342 -11.07 18.23 28.63
N PRO A 343 -10.82 19.41 29.20
CA PRO A 343 -11.89 20.32 29.64
C PRO A 343 -12.69 20.95 28.48
N GLU A 344 -12.16 20.89 27.26
CA GLU A 344 -12.83 21.39 26.05
C GLU A 344 -14.13 20.64 25.74
N LEU A 345 -14.20 19.33 26.01
CA LEU A 345 -15.42 18.55 25.81
C LEU A 345 -16.57 19.07 26.68
N GLN A 346 -16.29 19.45 27.93
CA GLN A 346 -17.32 20.04 28.81
C GLN A 346 -17.76 21.42 28.34
N SER A 347 -16.85 22.21 27.76
CA SER A 347 -17.17 23.49 27.12
C SER A 347 -18.06 23.30 25.89
N LEU A 348 -17.80 22.29 25.08
CA LEU A 348 -18.58 21.97 23.87
C LEU A 348 -19.96 21.37 24.19
N MET A 349 -20.08 20.58 25.27
CA MET A 349 -21.37 20.10 25.75
C MET A 349 -22.25 21.20 26.38
N GLY A 350 -21.64 22.28 26.89
CA GLY A 350 -22.33 23.38 27.56
C GLY A 350 -22.57 24.62 26.69
N SER A 351 -21.91 24.75 25.53
CA SER A 351 -22.05 25.89 24.62
C SER A 351 -23.03 25.57 23.50
N GLY A 352 -23.84 26.56 23.09
CA GLY A 352 -24.79 26.47 21.97
C GLY A 352 -24.09 26.41 20.61
N THR A 353 -23.26 25.40 20.41
CA THR A 353 -22.58 25.09 19.14
C THR A 353 -23.51 24.30 18.22
N SER A 354 -23.18 24.24 16.93
CA SER A 354 -23.90 23.47 15.93
C SER A 354 -23.61 21.96 15.98
N LEU A 355 -22.84 21.50 16.97
CA LEU A 355 -22.44 20.09 17.12
C LEU A 355 -23.49 19.33 17.95
N GLU A 356 -23.90 18.16 17.49
CA GLU A 356 -24.74 17.23 18.24
C GLU A 356 -23.88 16.11 18.84
N LEU A 357 -23.20 16.39 19.96
CA LEU A 357 -22.36 15.39 20.63
C LEU A 357 -23.22 14.36 21.38
N ARG A 358 -23.20 13.09 20.94
CA ARG A 358 -23.88 11.98 21.62
C ARG A 358 -22.91 10.91 22.12
N PRO A 359 -23.15 10.33 23.31
CA PRO A 359 -22.34 9.25 23.82
C PRO A 359 -22.61 7.95 23.03
N MET A 360 -21.56 7.35 22.49
CA MET A 360 -21.60 6.06 21.81
C MET A 360 -20.71 5.04 22.53
N TYR A 361 -21.22 3.80 22.64
CA TYR A 361 -20.55 2.70 23.31
C TYR A 361 -19.94 1.77 22.27
N PHE A 362 -18.62 1.57 22.33
CA PHE A 362 -17.89 0.67 21.46
C PHE A 362 -17.43 -0.55 22.26
N ALA A 363 -17.43 -1.73 21.64
CA ALA A 363 -17.20 -3.02 22.31
C ALA A 363 -15.85 -3.15 23.05
N SER A 364 -14.90 -2.24 22.81
CA SER A 364 -13.59 -2.20 23.46
C SER A 364 -13.41 -1.04 24.46
N SER A 365 -14.44 -0.25 24.75
CA SER A 365 -14.36 0.86 25.72
C SER A 365 -15.38 0.70 26.85
N GLU A 366 -14.92 0.79 28.10
CA GLU A 366 -15.79 0.84 29.29
C GLU A 366 -16.46 2.21 29.46
N LYS A 367 -15.87 3.27 28.87
CA LYS A 367 -16.40 4.64 28.90
C LYS A 367 -17.02 5.02 27.54
N PRO A 368 -18.11 5.81 27.52
CA PRO A 368 -18.69 6.26 26.26
C PRO A 368 -17.76 7.26 25.55
N LEU A 369 -17.74 7.20 24.22
CA LEU A 369 -17.11 8.20 23.37
C LEU A 369 -18.17 9.19 22.91
N TYR A 370 -17.95 10.48 23.10
CA TYR A 370 -18.82 11.52 22.58
C TYR A 370 -18.47 11.78 21.12
N CYS A 371 -19.41 11.50 20.23
CA CYS A 371 -19.26 11.70 18.79
C CYS A 371 -20.29 12.72 18.30
N ASP A 372 -19.88 13.61 17.41
CA ASP A 372 -20.81 14.50 16.72
C ASP A 372 -21.64 13.69 15.71
N VAL A 373 -22.96 13.78 15.83
CA VAL A 373 -23.91 13.11 14.94
C VAL A 373 -24.66 14.10 14.04
N SER A 374 -24.25 15.36 14.00
CA SER A 374 -24.87 16.41 13.17
C SER A 374 -24.95 16.07 11.67
N THR A 375 -24.11 15.13 11.20
CA THR A 375 -24.04 14.65 9.81
C THR A 375 -24.67 13.27 9.58
N LEU A 376 -25.24 12.66 10.62
CA LEU A 376 -25.81 11.29 10.58
C LEU A 376 -27.36 11.26 10.48
N LEU A 377 -27.98 12.37 10.06
CA LEU A 377 -29.40 12.46 9.73
C LEU A 377 -29.63 12.86 8.28
#